data_AF-A0A2W7CEU8-F1
#
_entry.id   AF-A0A2W7CEU8-F1
#
_cell.length_a   1.000
_cell.length_b   1.000
_cell.length_c   1.000
_cell.angle_alpha   90.00
_cell.angle_beta   90.00
_cell.angle_gamma   90.00
#
_symmetry.space_group_name_H-M   'P 1'
#
loop_
_entity.id
_entity.type
_entity.pdbx_description
1 polymer ?
#
loop_
_entity_poly.entity_id
_entity_poly.type
_entity_poly.pdbx_seq_one_letter_code
_entity_poly.pdbx_strand_id
1 'polypeptide(L)'
;MRSKRMSVGTALEQLLRLIYRRAMKLAALPEDERDSHYDLIRLSCCAAAEHIGQSPDEAAITANDMVAFVRALVGIIEVGCGSDQARSADLPPPARHFGSRENGTTRI
;
A
#
# COMPACT_ATOMS: atom_id res chain seq x y z
N MET A 1 24.93 -27.82 -2.77
CA MET A 1 24.43 -26.44 -2.64
C MET A 1 24.14 -26.17 -1.15
N ARG A 2 24.77 -25.16 -0.53
CA ARG A 2 24.47 -24.79 0.87
C ARG A 2 23.23 -23.89 0.86
N SER A 3 22.09 -24.39 1.36
CA SER A 3 20.93 -23.53 1.62
C SER A 3 21.31 -22.51 2.69
N LYS A 4 21.43 -21.24 2.31
CA LYS A 4 21.62 -20.14 3.27
C LYS A 4 20.35 -20.08 4.12
N ARG A 5 20.43 -20.48 5.39
CA ARG A 5 19.29 -20.36 6.32
C ARG A 5 18.91 -18.87 6.38
N MET A 6 17.65 -18.58 6.07
CA MET A 6 17.10 -17.24 6.22
C MET A 6 17.21 -16.83 7.68
N SER A 7 17.77 -15.64 7.96
CA SER A 7 17.77 -15.12 9.33
C SER A 7 16.36 -14.68 9.71
N VAL A 8 16.03 -14.78 11.00
CA VAL A 8 14.74 -14.33 11.54
C VAL A 8 14.46 -12.87 11.18
N GLY A 9 15.47 -12.00 11.28
CA GLY A 9 15.37 -10.60 10.87
C GLY A 9 15.01 -10.43 9.39
N THR A 10 15.64 -11.18 8.50
CA THR A 10 15.31 -11.13 7.05
C THR A 10 13.88 -11.59 6.80
N ALA A 11 13.42 -12.64 7.51
CA ALA A 11 12.07 -13.15 7.38
C ALA A 11 11.04 -12.09 7.80
N LEU A 12 11.29 -11.44 8.94
CA LEU A 12 10.42 -10.38 9.45
C LEU A 12 10.38 -9.18 8.50
N GLU A 13 11.51 -8.75 7.95
CA GLU A 13 11.56 -7.67 6.95
C GLU A 13 10.72 -8.01 5.72
N GLN A 14 10.79 -9.24 5.21
CA GLN A 14 9.96 -9.64 4.07
C GLN A 14 8.47 -9.67 4.41
N LEU A 15 8.10 -10.15 5.60
CA LEU A 15 6.71 -10.12 6.08
C LEU A 15 6.19 -8.69 6.18
N LEU A 16 6.95 -7.78 6.78
CA LEU A 16 6.58 -6.37 6.89
C LEU A 16 6.45 -5.71 5.51
N ARG A 17 7.36 -5.99 4.58
CA ARG A 17 7.25 -5.49 3.19
C ARG A 17 6.00 -5.99 2.48
N LEU A 18 5.65 -7.26 2.66
CA LEU A 18 4.44 -7.84 2.07
C LEU A 18 3.17 -7.17 2.63
N ILE A 19 3.11 -7.01 3.95
CA ILE A 19 1.97 -6.34 4.60
C ILE A 19 1.85 -4.90 4.14
N TYR A 20 2.96 -4.15 4.12
CA TYR A 20 2.97 -2.76 3.64
C TYR A 20 2.50 -2.64 2.19
N ARG A 21 2.99 -3.49 1.29
CA ARG A 21 2.54 -3.49 -0.12
C ARG A 21 1.05 -3.78 -0.25
N ARG A 22 0.50 -4.65 0.60
CA ARG A 22 -0.94 -4.95 0.61
C ARG A 22 -1.74 -3.77 1.15
N ALA A 23 -1.28 -3.12 2.22
CA ALA A 23 -1.90 -1.92 2.77
C ALA A 23 -1.90 -0.76 1.76
N MET A 24 -0.80 -0.54 1.03
CA MET A 24 -0.74 0.44 -0.07
C MET A 24 -1.82 0.21 -1.14
N LYS A 25 -2.06 -1.06 -1.51
CA LYS A 25 -3.14 -1.39 -2.46
C LYS A 25 -4.52 -1.13 -1.89
N LEU A 26 -4.73 -1.41 -0.60
CA LEU A 26 -6.01 -1.15 0.06
C LEU A 26 -6.29 0.34 0.22
N ALA A 27 -5.26 1.14 0.57
CA ALA A 27 -5.37 2.58 0.69
C ALA A 27 -5.76 3.27 -0.63
N ALA A 28 -5.51 2.62 -1.77
CA ALA A 28 -5.92 3.12 -3.09
C ALA A 28 -7.40 2.81 -3.44
N LEU A 29 -8.07 1.94 -2.68
CA LEU A 29 -9.49 1.61 -2.89
C LEU A 29 -10.38 2.60 -2.12
N PRO A 30 -11.62 2.85 -2.57
CA PRO A 30 -12.66 3.50 -1.77
C PRO A 30 -12.90 2.79 -0.43
N GLU A 31 -13.25 3.51 0.62
CA GLU A 31 -13.40 2.96 1.97
C GLU A 31 -14.44 1.83 2.04
N ASP A 32 -15.56 1.99 1.34
CA ASP A 32 -16.68 1.05 1.28
C ASP A 32 -16.32 -0.27 0.58
N GLU A 33 -15.31 -0.27 -0.28
CA GLU A 33 -14.85 -1.49 -0.98
C GLU A 33 -13.85 -2.31 -0.13
N ARG A 34 -13.25 -1.72 0.90
CA ARG A 34 -12.15 -2.35 1.68
C ARG A 34 -12.60 -3.43 2.64
N ASP A 35 -13.84 -3.40 3.10
CA ASP A 35 -14.32 -4.32 4.15
C ASP A 35 -14.22 -5.79 3.73
N SER A 36 -14.58 -6.09 2.48
CA SER A 36 -14.42 -7.43 1.90
C SER A 36 -12.96 -7.91 1.93
N HIS A 37 -12.00 -7.01 1.74
CA HIS A 37 -10.58 -7.34 1.79
C HIS A 37 -10.06 -7.55 3.21
N TYR A 38 -10.60 -6.84 4.20
CA TYR A 38 -10.29 -7.07 5.61
C TYR A 38 -10.84 -8.41 6.10
N ASP A 39 -12.04 -8.79 5.67
CA ASP A 39 -12.59 -10.12 5.96
C ASP A 39 -11.74 -11.24 5.37
N LEU A 40 -11.25 -11.07 4.14
CA LEU A 40 -10.32 -12.04 3.54
C LEU A 40 -8.99 -12.14 4.31
N ILE A 41 -8.47 -11.04 4.87
CA ILE A 41 -7.31 -11.10 5.76
C ILE A 41 -7.64 -11.92 6.99
N ARG A 42 -8.76 -11.59 7.65
CA ARG A 42 -9.20 -12.25 8.88
C ARG A 42 -9.28 -13.76 8.70
N LEU A 43 -9.99 -14.22 7.66
CA LEU A 43 -10.14 -15.64 7.33
C LEU A 43 -8.78 -16.31 7.05
N SER A 44 -7.92 -15.64 6.28
CA SER A 44 -6.59 -16.17 5.96
C SER A 44 -5.70 -16.27 7.21
N CYS A 45 -5.77 -15.28 8.10
CA CYS A 45 -5.02 -15.25 9.35
C CYS A 45 -5.53 -16.29 10.35
N CYS A 46 -6.85 -16.49 10.47
CA CYS A 46 -7.42 -17.59 11.26
C CYS A 46 -6.87 -18.93 10.79
N ALA A 47 -7.00 -19.24 9.49
CA ALA A 47 -6.53 -20.50 8.93
C ALA A 47 -5.02 -20.71 9.12
N ALA A 48 -4.22 -19.65 8.94
CA ALA A 48 -2.77 -19.71 9.16
C ALA A 48 -2.42 -19.92 10.64
N ALA A 49 -3.10 -19.23 11.55
CA ALA A 49 -2.90 -19.33 12.99
C ALA A 49 -3.26 -20.73 13.53
N GLU A 50 -4.37 -21.30 13.09
CA GLU A 50 -4.75 -22.68 13.41
C GLU A 50 -3.72 -23.68 12.87
N HIS A 51 -3.23 -23.48 11.64
CA HIS A 51 -2.22 -24.36 11.04
C HIS A 51 -0.89 -24.35 11.83
N ILE A 52 -0.53 -23.24 12.48
CA ILE A 52 0.66 -23.19 13.35
C ILE A 52 0.38 -23.64 14.79
N GLY A 53 -0.82 -24.17 15.06
CA GLY A 53 -1.17 -24.84 16.31
C GLY A 53 -1.95 -24.00 17.33
N GLN A 54 -2.43 -22.80 16.97
CA GLN A 54 -3.33 -22.06 17.83
C GLN A 54 -4.72 -22.72 17.89
N SER A 55 -5.39 -22.59 19.03
CA SER A 55 -6.82 -22.95 19.13
C SER A 55 -7.68 -22.01 18.28
N PRO A 56 -8.91 -22.40 17.87
CA PRO A 56 -9.78 -21.52 17.09
C PRO A 56 -10.05 -20.15 17.74
N ASP A 57 -10.18 -20.12 19.07
CA ASP A 57 -10.40 -18.87 19.81
C ASP A 57 -9.16 -17.96 19.77
N GLU A 58 -7.97 -18.52 19.99
CA GLU A 58 -6.71 -17.77 19.89
C GLU A 58 -6.42 -17.32 18.45
N ALA A 59 -6.74 -18.16 17.47
CA ALA A 59 -6.59 -17.85 16.05
C ALA A 59 -7.51 -16.69 15.64
N ALA A 60 -8.73 -16.64 16.16
CA ALA A 60 -9.65 -15.54 15.95
C ALA A 60 -9.12 -14.22 16.55
N ILE A 61 -8.56 -14.26 17.76
CA ILE A 61 -7.91 -13.09 18.39
C ILE A 61 -6.74 -12.61 17.52
N THR A 62 -5.83 -13.52 17.15
CA THR A 62 -4.68 -13.21 16.29
C THR A 62 -5.12 -12.59 14.97
N ALA A 63 -6.14 -13.15 14.32
CA ALA A 63 -6.65 -12.62 13.07
C ALA A 63 -7.24 -11.21 13.20
N ASN A 64 -7.97 -10.94 14.29
CA ASN A 64 -8.52 -9.62 14.57
C ASN A 64 -7.42 -8.58 14.78
N ASP A 65 -6.37 -8.94 15.52
CA ASP A 65 -5.21 -8.07 15.74
C ASP A 65 -4.49 -7.76 14.42
N MET A 66 -4.33 -8.77 13.55
CA MET A 66 -3.74 -8.58 12.22
C MET A 66 -4.59 -7.66 11.34
N VAL A 67 -5.92 -7.77 11.38
CA VAL A 67 -6.82 -6.85 10.67
C VAL A 67 -6.71 -5.43 11.21
N ALA A 68 -6.71 -5.26 12.54
CA ALA A 68 -6.56 -3.97 13.18
C ALA A 68 -5.23 -3.31 12.80
N PHE A 69 -4.13 -4.08 12.78
CA PHE A 69 -2.83 -3.62 12.34
C PHE A 69 -2.84 -3.13 10.89
N VAL A 70 -3.45 -3.88 9.97
CA VAL A 70 -3.55 -3.47 8.56
C VAL A 70 -4.42 -2.23 8.40
N ARG A 71 -5.55 -2.13 9.11
CA ARG A 71 -6.42 -0.94 9.11
C ARG A 71 -5.67 0.31 9.57
N ALA A 72 -4.91 0.20 10.68
CA ALA A 72 -4.09 1.30 11.17
C ALA A 72 -3.02 1.70 10.14
N LEU A 73 -2.38 0.73 9.48
CA LEU A 73 -1.37 1.00 8.46
C LEU A 73 -1.96 1.70 7.22
N VAL A 74 -3.16 1.30 6.80
CA VAL A 74 -3.90 1.99 5.73
C VAL A 74 -4.17 3.44 6.11
N GLY A 75 -4.70 3.69 7.32
CA GLY A 75 -4.93 5.06 7.78
C GLY A 75 -3.67 5.93 7.81
N ILE A 76 -2.53 5.37 8.21
CA ILE A 76 -1.23 6.07 8.15
C ILE A 76 -0.85 6.43 6.71
N ILE A 77 -1.02 5.49 5.77
CA ILE A 77 -0.72 5.70 4.34
C ILE A 77 -1.62 6.80 3.77
N GLU A 78 -2.91 6.80 4.08
CA GLU A 78 -3.86 7.80 3.60
C GLU A 78 -3.51 9.20 4.08
N VAL A 79 -3.19 9.35 5.36
CA VAL A 79 -2.75 10.63 5.93
C VAL A 79 -1.46 11.11 5.25
N GLY A 80 -0.50 10.21 4.99
CA GLY A 80 0.76 10.53 4.31
C GLY A 80 0.58 10.91 2.82
N CYS A 81 -0.29 10.22 2.09
CA CYS A 81 -0.56 10.49 0.68
C CYS A 81 -1.40 11.77 0.45
N GLY A 82 -2.26 12.15 1.42
CA GLY A 82 -3.04 13.38 1.35
C GLY A 82 -2.18 14.65 1.36
N SER A 83 -1.07 14.65 2.12
CA SER A 83 -0.10 15.75 2.16
C SER A 83 0.65 15.97 0.84
N ASP A 84 0.96 14.90 0.10
CA ASP A 84 1.72 15.00 -1.16
C ASP A 84 0.85 15.43 -2.34
N GLN A 85 -0.43 15.05 -2.38
CA GLN A 85 -1.37 15.50 -3.42
C GLN A 85 -1.68 16.99 -3.30
N ALA A 86 -1.86 17.52 -2.08
CA ALA A 86 -2.07 18.95 -1.86
C ALA A 86 -0.89 19.79 -2.36
N ARG A 87 0.34 19.29 -2.19
CA ARG A 87 1.57 19.97 -2.64
C ARG A 87 1.75 19.97 -4.16
N SER A 88 1.17 18.98 -4.84
CA SER A 88 1.25 18.85 -6.31
C SER A 88 0.20 19.70 -7.03
N ALA A 89 -0.96 19.93 -6.41
CA ALA A 89 -2.01 20.81 -6.95
C ALA A 89 -1.66 22.31 -6.88
N ASP A 90 -0.72 22.69 -6.02
CA ASP A 90 -0.24 24.08 -5.87
C ASP A 90 0.86 24.48 -6.87
N LEU A 91 1.32 23.57 -7.74
CA LEU A 91 2.28 23.96 -8.77
C LEU A 91 1.52 24.59 -9.96
N PRO A 92 1.73 25.88 -10.26
CA PRO A 92 1.12 26.49 -11.44
C PRO A 92 1.57 25.73 -12.69
N PRO A 93 0.68 25.54 -13.70
CA PRO A 93 1.03 24.82 -14.91
C PRO A 93 2.25 25.48 -15.54
N PRO A 94 3.25 24.70 -16.03
CA PRO A 94 4.41 25.28 -16.68
C PRO A 94 3.92 26.14 -17.84
N ALA A 95 4.31 27.42 -17.80
CA ALA A 95 3.91 28.40 -18.80
C ALA A 95 4.16 27.82 -20.20
N ARG A 96 3.08 27.74 -21.00
CA ARG A 96 3.18 27.38 -22.41
C ARG A 96 4.12 28.38 -23.08
N HIS A 97 5.35 27.95 -23.33
CA HIS A 97 6.32 28.74 -24.06
C HIS A 97 5.85 28.84 -25.52
N PHE A 98 5.16 29.93 -25.84
CA PHE A 98 4.86 30.30 -27.22
C PHE A 98 6.19 30.69 -27.88
N GLY A 99 6.81 29.71 -28.55
CA GLY A 99 7.95 29.98 -29.41
C GLY A 99 7.47 30.74 -30.65
N SER A 100 7.73 32.05 -30.68
CA SER A 100 7.71 32.83 -31.92
C SER A 100 8.83 32.29 -32.83
N ARG A 101 8.45 31.48 -33.82
CA ARG A 101 9.35 31.04 -34.90
C ARG A 101 9.04 31.90 -36.11
N GLU A 102 9.65 33.07 -36.15
CA GLU A 102 9.76 33.87 -37.37
C GLU A 102 10.85 33.25 -38.26
N ASN A 103 10.44 32.67 -39.39
CA ASN A 103 11.34 32.29 -40.48
C ASN A 103 10.57 32.31 -41.81
N GLY A 104 11.03 33.16 -42.74
CA GLY A 104 11.07 32.81 -44.17
C GLY A 104 10.00 33.39 -45.11
N THR A 105 10.39 34.45 -45.81
CA THR A 105 10.39 34.57 -47.30
C THR A 105 9.16 34.14 -48.11
N THR A 106 8.46 35.10 -48.75
CA THR A 106 7.82 34.95 -50.09
C THR A 106 7.53 36.37 -50.64
N ARG A 107 8.29 36.92 -51.61
CA ARG A 107 8.11 36.88 -53.08
C ARG A 107 6.72 37.39 -53.56
N ILE A 108 6.65 38.61 -54.10
CA ILE A 108 6.13 38.95 -55.45
C ILE A 108 6.91 40.16 -55.95
#